data_AF-A0A1G5I712-F1
#
_entry.id   AF-A0A1G5I712-F1
#
_cell.length_a   1.000
_cell.length_b   1.000
_cell.length_c   1.000
_cell.angle_alpha   90.00
_cell.angle_beta   90.00
_cell.angle_gamma   90.00
#
_symmetry.space_group_name_H-M   'P 1'
#
loop_
_entity.id
_entity.type
_entity.pdbx_description
1 polymer ?
#
loop_
_entity_poly.entity_id
_entity_poly.type
_entity_poly.pdbx_seq_one_letter_code
_entity_poly.pdbx_strand_id
1 'polypeptide(L)'
;MKKKLILIIGVTVLVAIAAGVIVFMRMNKVYEVGTDPKLTDITRVTYTAGMNSSEHGYIYDTYTISTRDQKYYAETDLYDEQAGEQVVTKIEMTRPEYMEILSLIEGSRFARESKKDSQVMDGFMDSSSYYAEIMWPRRPDGAWRLFMNSDMSRAYTQAVEDVTRTINISFTDDVEPASVWILRDTEENRKISIWGTAMIKPDTVGSEVSADVPYAEDAKYLFRMIDDEGIYYSGDIPELRDGWNLRIYAIDDHWNMQLDVFDETGELRYECEIFNAAL
;
A
#
# COMPACT_ATOMS: atom_id res chain seq x y z
N MET A 1 53.93 -36.78 -28.82
CA MET A 1 52.78 -36.04 -29.40
C MET A 1 51.43 -36.49 -28.86
N LYS A 2 51.03 -37.77 -28.95
CA LYS A 2 49.68 -38.25 -28.56
C LYS A 2 49.24 -37.89 -27.12
N LYS A 3 50.13 -38.02 -26.13
CA LYS A 3 49.80 -37.67 -24.72
C LYS A 3 49.49 -36.18 -24.52
N LYS A 4 50.16 -35.27 -25.24
CA LYS A 4 49.90 -33.82 -25.19
C LYS A 4 48.56 -33.47 -25.85
N LEU A 5 48.22 -34.16 -26.95
CA LEU A 5 46.94 -33.96 -27.65
C LEU A 5 45.74 -34.38 -26.80
N ILE A 6 45.83 -35.53 -26.12
CA ILE A 6 44.78 -36.01 -25.21
C ILE A 6 44.59 -35.04 -24.03
N LEU A 7 45.68 -34.52 -23.47
CA LEU A 7 45.62 -33.52 -22.40
C LEU A 7 44.91 -32.23 -22.87
N ILE A 8 45.24 -31.72 -24.05
CA ILE A 8 44.63 -30.50 -24.60
C ILE A 8 43.12 -30.71 -24.80
N ILE A 9 42.71 -31.83 -25.42
CA ILE A 9 41.28 -32.15 -25.62
C ILE A 9 40.56 -32.28 -24.28
N GLY A 10 41.16 -32.97 -23.30
CA GLY A 10 40.60 -33.10 -21.95
C GLY A 10 40.38 -31.75 -21.27
N VAL A 11 41.35 -30.84 -21.34
CA VAL A 11 41.23 -29.48 -20.78
C VAL A 11 40.17 -28.66 -21.51
N THR A 12 40.10 -28.72 -22.85
CA THR A 12 39.08 -27.98 -23.62
C THR A 12 37.66 -28.44 -23.28
N VAL A 13 37.44 -29.76 -23.14
CA VAL A 13 36.14 -30.30 -22.74
C VAL A 13 35.78 -29.85 -21.32
N LEU A 14 36.74 -29.86 -20.38
CA LEU A 14 36.53 -29.41 -19.01
C LEU A 14 36.16 -27.91 -18.94
N VAL A 15 36.84 -27.07 -19.72
CA VAL A 15 36.53 -25.64 -19.84
C VAL A 15 35.15 -25.42 -20.46
N ALA A 16 34.78 -26.19 -21.49
CA ALA A 16 33.46 -26.10 -22.12
C ALA A 16 32.33 -26.52 -21.16
N ILE A 17 32.52 -27.58 -20.37
CA ILE A 17 31.58 -28.00 -19.34
C ILE A 17 31.45 -26.93 -18.25
N ALA A 18 32.57 -26.39 -17.75
CA ALA A 18 32.56 -25.34 -16.75
C ALA A 18 31.84 -24.06 -17.27
N ALA A 19 32.12 -23.65 -18.50
CA ALA A 19 31.42 -22.55 -19.14
C ALA A 19 29.92 -22.83 -19.31
N GLY A 20 29.55 -24.05 -19.72
CA GLY A 20 28.16 -24.47 -19.82
C GLY A 20 27.41 -24.45 -18.48
N VAL A 21 28.04 -24.90 -17.40
CA VAL A 21 27.48 -24.83 -16.04
C VAL A 21 27.31 -23.38 -15.59
N ILE A 22 28.29 -22.52 -15.82
CA ILE A 22 28.21 -21.09 -15.48
C ILE A 22 27.06 -20.41 -16.24
N VAL A 23 26.90 -20.71 -17.53
CA VAL A 23 25.80 -20.18 -18.35
C VAL A 23 24.45 -20.72 -17.85
N PHE A 24 24.35 -22.00 -17.54
CA PHE A 24 23.15 -22.61 -16.98
C PHE A 24 22.74 -22.00 -15.63
N MET A 25 23.71 -21.79 -14.73
CA MET A 25 23.48 -21.11 -13.45
C MET A 25 23.05 -19.65 -13.63
N ARG A 26 23.60 -18.93 -14.62
CA ARG A 26 23.17 -17.56 -14.95
C ARG A 26 21.76 -17.51 -15.54
N MET A 27 21.34 -18.52 -16.29
CA MET A 27 19.98 -18.59 -16.85
C MET A 27 18.94 -18.98 -15.79
N ASN A 28 19.30 -19.84 -14.84
CA ASN A 28 18.43 -20.28 -13.75
C ASN A 28 18.70 -19.54 -12.44
N LYS A 29 19.09 -18.27 -12.53
CA LYS A 29 19.34 -17.49 -11.32
C LYS A 29 18.00 -17.30 -10.60
N VAL A 30 17.99 -17.72 -9.35
CA VAL A 30 16.87 -17.63 -8.43
C VAL A 30 17.33 -16.82 -7.23
N TYR A 31 16.48 -15.92 -6.82
CA TYR A 31 16.64 -15.05 -5.66
C TYR A 31 15.63 -15.46 -4.61
N GLU A 32 16.01 -15.36 -3.34
CA GLU A 32 15.13 -15.65 -2.21
C GLU A 32 14.87 -14.33 -1.48
N VAL A 33 13.60 -13.93 -1.45
CA VAL A 33 13.18 -12.68 -0.83
C VAL A 33 13.52 -12.69 0.66
N GLY A 34 14.08 -11.60 1.17
CA GLY A 34 14.63 -11.50 2.52
C GLY A 34 16.14 -11.75 2.57
N THR A 35 16.66 -12.60 1.68
CA THR A 35 18.11 -12.83 1.53
C THR A 35 18.71 -11.91 0.46
N ASP A 36 18.17 -11.97 -0.77
CA ASP A 36 18.52 -11.11 -1.90
C ASP A 36 17.32 -11.11 -2.87
N PRO A 37 16.55 -10.02 -3.00
CA PRO A 37 16.73 -8.75 -2.30
C PRO A 37 16.40 -8.87 -0.81
N LYS A 38 17.04 -8.03 0.01
CA LYS A 38 16.61 -7.83 1.40
C LYS A 38 15.26 -7.12 1.41
N LEU A 39 14.43 -7.36 2.42
CA LEU A 39 13.14 -6.68 2.55
C LEU A 39 13.31 -5.15 2.50
N THR A 40 14.33 -4.61 3.16
CA THR A 40 14.62 -3.16 3.17
C THR A 40 15.00 -2.57 1.81
N ASP A 41 15.36 -3.40 0.83
CA ASP A 41 15.73 -2.95 -0.51
C ASP A 41 14.50 -2.90 -1.44
N ILE A 42 13.41 -3.60 -1.10
CA ILE A 42 12.20 -3.67 -1.91
C ILE A 42 11.45 -2.34 -1.82
N THR A 43 11.14 -1.77 -2.99
CA THR A 43 10.44 -0.49 -3.11
C THR A 43 9.02 -0.65 -3.63
N ARG A 44 8.67 -1.82 -4.18
CA ARG A 44 7.29 -2.16 -4.57
C ARG A 44 7.11 -3.65 -4.56
N VAL A 45 5.93 -4.11 -4.13
CA VAL A 45 5.40 -5.44 -4.39
C VAL A 45 4.03 -5.25 -5.02
N THR A 46 3.75 -5.98 -6.09
CA THR A 46 2.43 -5.99 -6.74
C THR A 46 1.99 -7.45 -6.88
N TYR A 47 0.77 -7.75 -6.48
CA TYR A 47 0.07 -8.98 -6.83
C TYR A 47 -1.16 -8.63 -7.66
N THR A 48 -1.38 -9.38 -8.74
CA THR A 48 -2.55 -9.26 -9.60
C THR A 48 -3.23 -10.62 -9.67
N ALA A 49 -4.52 -10.66 -9.37
CA ALA A 49 -5.39 -11.81 -9.62
C ALA A 49 -6.37 -11.44 -10.75
N GLY A 50 -6.56 -12.31 -11.72
CA GLY A 50 -7.45 -12.09 -12.86
C GLY A 50 -8.43 -13.24 -13.01
N MET A 51 -9.66 -12.92 -13.38
CA MET A 51 -10.71 -13.90 -13.68
C MET A 51 -11.53 -13.47 -14.90
N ASN A 52 -12.15 -14.45 -15.57
CA ASN A 52 -13.07 -14.20 -16.67
C ASN A 52 -14.50 -14.26 -16.16
N SER A 53 -15.20 -13.13 -16.16
CA SER A 53 -16.64 -13.01 -15.94
C SER A 53 -17.40 -13.18 -17.26
N SER A 54 -18.50 -13.94 -17.23
CA SER A 54 -19.40 -14.05 -18.40
C SER A 54 -20.15 -12.75 -18.70
N GLU A 55 -20.31 -11.89 -17.69
CA GLU A 55 -21.08 -10.65 -17.79
C GLU A 55 -20.19 -9.44 -18.07
N HIS A 56 -19.00 -9.41 -17.43
CA HIS A 56 -18.11 -8.24 -17.44
C HIS A 56 -16.82 -8.46 -18.25
N GLY A 57 -16.61 -9.66 -18.81
CA GLY A 57 -15.38 -10.00 -19.52
C GLY A 57 -14.21 -10.25 -18.56
N TYR A 58 -13.00 -9.85 -18.95
CA TYR A 58 -11.82 -10.02 -18.11
C TYR A 58 -11.79 -8.96 -17.01
N ILE A 59 -11.79 -9.40 -15.76
CA ILE A 59 -11.65 -8.56 -14.57
C ILE A 59 -10.36 -8.94 -13.84
N TYR A 60 -9.78 -7.97 -13.14
CA TYR A 60 -8.57 -8.17 -12.38
C TYR A 60 -8.59 -7.35 -11.10
N ASP A 61 -7.97 -7.89 -10.07
CA ASP A 61 -7.75 -7.22 -8.80
C ASP A 61 -6.23 -7.04 -8.62
N THR A 62 -5.80 -5.85 -8.21
CA THR A 62 -4.40 -5.61 -7.87
C THR A 62 -4.22 -5.19 -6.42
N TYR A 63 -3.09 -5.62 -5.85
CA TYR A 63 -2.72 -5.42 -4.46
C TYR A 63 -1.26 -4.99 -4.41
N THR A 64 -1.03 -3.72 -4.11
CA THR A 64 0.29 -3.10 -4.19
C THR A 64 0.68 -2.52 -2.84
N ILE A 65 1.92 -2.81 -2.40
CA ILE A 65 2.62 -1.97 -1.43
C ILE A 65 3.81 -1.30 -2.10
N SER A 66 4.09 -0.05 -1.78
CA SER A 66 5.20 0.69 -2.39
C SER A 66 5.81 1.73 -1.46
N THR A 67 7.06 2.09 -1.76
CA THR A 67 7.76 3.21 -1.15
C THR A 67 7.98 4.30 -2.18
N ARG A 68 7.62 5.54 -1.86
CA ARG A 68 7.88 6.70 -2.70
C ARG A 68 8.16 7.92 -1.83
N ASP A 69 9.20 8.68 -2.16
CA ASP A 69 9.54 9.92 -1.44
C ASP A 69 9.64 9.74 0.09
N GLN A 70 10.26 8.63 0.53
CA GLN A 70 10.39 8.21 1.94
C GLN A 70 9.07 7.89 2.66
N LYS A 71 7.97 7.74 1.93
CA LYS A 71 6.65 7.35 2.43
C LYS A 71 6.27 5.96 1.95
N TYR A 72 5.31 5.36 2.64
CA TYR A 72 4.84 3.99 2.40
C TYR A 72 3.37 4.03 1.99
N TYR A 73 2.99 3.27 0.97
CA TYR A 73 1.64 3.28 0.42
C TYR A 73 1.12 1.87 0.18
N ALA A 74 -0.15 1.64 0.53
CA ALA A 74 -0.94 0.51 0.08
C ALA A 74 -1.89 0.99 -1.01
N GLU A 75 -2.12 0.16 -2.01
CA GLU A 75 -3.06 0.45 -3.08
C GLU A 75 -3.76 -0.83 -3.52
N THR A 76 -5.07 -0.77 -3.61
CA THR A 76 -5.91 -1.78 -4.25
C THR A 76 -6.54 -1.20 -5.50
N ASP A 77 -6.76 -2.06 -6.48
CA ASP A 77 -7.54 -1.79 -7.70
C ASP A 77 -8.49 -2.99 -7.83
N LEU A 78 -9.71 -2.86 -7.32
CA LEU A 78 -10.66 -3.97 -7.17
C LEU A 78 -11.88 -3.75 -8.04
N TYR A 79 -12.38 -4.84 -8.65
CA TYR A 79 -13.57 -4.76 -9.47
C TYR A 79 -14.84 -4.69 -8.61
N ASP A 80 -15.58 -3.59 -8.70
CA ASP A 80 -16.90 -3.46 -8.09
C ASP A 80 -17.96 -3.99 -9.06
N GLU A 81 -18.54 -5.15 -8.76
CA GLU A 81 -19.59 -5.78 -9.58
C GLU A 81 -20.88 -4.94 -9.65
N GLN A 82 -21.20 -4.18 -8.61
CA GLN A 82 -22.42 -3.37 -8.56
C GLN A 82 -22.29 -2.10 -9.40
N ALA A 83 -21.13 -1.45 -9.31
CA ALA A 83 -20.82 -0.26 -10.11
C ALA A 83 -20.39 -0.64 -11.54
N GLY A 84 -19.92 -1.87 -11.75
CA GLY A 84 -19.43 -2.37 -13.03
C GLY A 84 -18.08 -1.78 -13.43
N GLU A 85 -17.32 -1.23 -12.48
CA GLU A 85 -16.07 -0.50 -12.72
C GLU A 85 -14.95 -0.91 -11.75
N GLN A 86 -13.73 -0.49 -12.08
CA GLN A 86 -12.56 -0.68 -11.23
C GLN A 86 -12.46 0.45 -10.22
N VAL A 87 -12.34 0.11 -8.93
CA VAL A 87 -12.22 1.07 -7.83
C VAL A 87 -10.81 1.03 -7.27
N VAL A 88 -10.11 2.17 -7.39
CA VAL A 88 -8.75 2.34 -6.88
C VAL A 88 -8.79 3.00 -5.51
N THR A 89 -8.28 2.30 -4.50
CA THR A 89 -8.12 2.84 -3.15
C THR A 89 -6.64 2.89 -2.81
N LYS A 90 -6.15 4.06 -2.38
CA LYS A 90 -4.74 4.27 -2.05
C LYS A 90 -4.61 4.94 -0.69
N ILE A 91 -3.87 4.30 0.21
CA ILE A 91 -3.67 4.77 1.59
C ILE A 91 -2.18 4.91 1.89
N GLU A 92 -1.78 6.00 2.54
CA GLU A 92 -0.44 6.14 3.13
C GLU A 92 -0.42 5.34 4.45
N MET A 93 0.58 4.47 4.62
CA MET A 93 0.72 3.61 5.79
C MET A 93 1.99 3.95 6.58
N THR A 94 2.07 3.44 7.81
CA THR A 94 3.27 3.56 8.64
C THR A 94 4.37 2.59 8.17
N ARG A 95 5.61 2.84 8.60
CA ARG A 95 6.71 1.94 8.24
C ARG A 95 6.55 0.52 8.83
N PRO A 96 6.12 0.33 10.09
CA PRO A 96 5.88 -0.99 10.66
C PRO A 96 4.86 -1.79 9.87
N GLU A 97 3.73 -1.18 9.48
CA GLU A 97 2.70 -1.83 8.66
C GLU A 97 3.28 -2.28 7.32
N TYR A 98 4.04 -1.41 6.66
CA TYR A 98 4.72 -1.76 5.41
C TYR A 98 5.65 -2.97 5.58
N MET A 99 6.45 -2.97 6.65
CA MET A 99 7.39 -4.06 6.92
C MET A 99 6.69 -5.36 7.32
N GLU A 100 5.57 -5.28 8.03
CA GLU A 100 4.73 -6.42 8.40
C GLU A 100 4.17 -7.09 7.15
N ILE A 101 3.53 -6.34 6.25
CA ILE A 101 3.02 -6.88 4.97
C ILE A 101 4.16 -7.45 4.14
N LEU A 102 5.29 -6.74 4.05
CA LEU A 102 6.43 -7.19 3.26
C LEU A 102 7.07 -8.47 3.81
N SER A 103 7.01 -8.71 5.11
CA SER A 103 7.50 -9.95 5.73
C SER A 103 6.70 -11.19 5.31
N LEU A 104 5.44 -11.03 4.88
CA LEU A 104 4.60 -12.13 4.41
C LEU A 104 5.14 -12.82 3.15
N ILE A 105 5.97 -12.11 2.38
CA ILE A 105 6.62 -12.64 1.18
C ILE A 105 8.07 -13.07 1.42
N GLU A 106 8.56 -13.04 2.66
CA GLU A 106 9.90 -13.52 3.00
C GLU A 106 10.04 -15.03 2.69
N GLY A 107 11.20 -15.42 2.16
CA GLY A 107 11.46 -16.80 1.70
C GLY A 107 10.79 -17.16 0.37
N SER A 108 9.98 -16.27 -0.21
CA SER A 108 9.41 -16.49 -1.54
C SER A 108 10.49 -16.44 -2.63
N ARG A 109 10.20 -17.10 -3.75
CA ARG A 109 11.16 -17.26 -4.83
C ARG A 109 10.98 -16.15 -5.85
N PHE A 110 12.05 -15.44 -6.20
CA PHE A 110 12.08 -14.49 -7.30
C PHE A 110 12.97 -15.02 -8.43
N ALA A 111 12.38 -15.38 -9.56
CA ALA A 111 13.10 -16.07 -10.64
C ALA A 111 12.86 -15.44 -12.00
N ARG A 112 13.85 -15.59 -12.87
CA ARG A 112 13.79 -15.07 -14.24
C ARG A 112 12.78 -15.86 -15.05
N GLU A 113 11.95 -15.17 -15.82
CA GLU A 113 11.08 -15.83 -16.78
C GLU A 113 11.89 -16.24 -18.03
N SER A 114 11.66 -17.47 -18.50
CA SER A 114 12.42 -18.05 -19.61
C SER A 114 12.01 -17.54 -20.99
N LYS A 115 11.07 -16.59 -21.10
CA LYS A 115 10.56 -16.09 -22.38
C LYS A 115 11.08 -14.68 -22.70
N LYS A 116 11.68 -14.55 -23.88
CA LYS A 116 11.90 -13.28 -24.60
C LYS A 116 10.52 -12.66 -24.90
N ASP A 117 10.42 -11.34 -24.73
CA ASP A 117 9.25 -10.52 -25.09
C ASP A 117 8.52 -10.96 -26.36
N SER A 118 7.20 -11.02 -26.27
CA SER A 118 6.22 -10.32 -27.12
C SER A 118 4.91 -11.10 -27.13
N GLN A 119 3.80 -10.43 -26.80
CA GLN A 119 2.41 -10.92 -26.91
C GLN A 119 1.79 -11.73 -25.75
N VAL A 120 2.15 -11.51 -24.48
CA VAL A 120 1.32 -12.02 -23.35
C VAL A 120 0.32 -10.95 -22.87
N MET A 121 -0.17 -10.13 -23.80
CA MET A 121 -1.45 -9.42 -23.65
C MET A 121 -2.55 -10.06 -24.52
N ASP A 122 -2.24 -11.13 -25.28
CA ASP A 122 -3.23 -11.87 -26.07
C ASP A 122 -3.30 -13.33 -25.62
N GLY A 123 -4.23 -13.58 -24.69
CA GLY A 123 -5.14 -14.70 -24.78
C GLY A 123 -4.54 -16.11 -24.80
N PHE A 124 -4.04 -16.58 -23.66
CA PHE A 124 -4.42 -17.90 -23.16
C PHE A 124 -4.22 -17.90 -21.64
N MET A 125 -5.14 -17.20 -20.98
CA MET A 125 -5.26 -17.18 -19.53
C MET A 125 -6.31 -18.21 -19.15
N ASP A 126 -5.91 -19.22 -18.39
CA ASP A 126 -6.84 -20.12 -17.73
C ASP A 126 -7.69 -19.33 -16.73
N SER A 127 -8.70 -19.96 -16.15
CA SER A 127 -9.74 -19.35 -15.30
C SER A 127 -9.25 -18.66 -14.02
N SER A 128 -7.93 -18.56 -13.80
CA SER A 128 -7.31 -17.88 -12.68
C SER A 128 -5.86 -17.48 -13.02
N SER A 129 -5.69 -16.36 -13.72
CA SER A 129 -4.35 -15.81 -13.95
C SER A 129 -3.91 -15.04 -12.74
N TYR A 130 -2.75 -15.37 -12.19
CA TYR A 130 -2.10 -14.56 -11.18
C TYR A 130 -0.72 -14.14 -11.65
N TYR A 131 -0.34 -12.92 -11.31
CA TYR A 131 0.99 -12.35 -11.56
C TYR A 131 1.47 -11.64 -10.30
N ALA A 132 2.75 -11.77 -10.00
CA ALA A 132 3.33 -11.10 -8.85
C ALA A 132 4.73 -10.60 -9.20
N GLU A 133 5.07 -9.41 -8.74
CA GLU A 133 6.38 -8.81 -8.98
C GLU A 133 6.85 -8.00 -7.79
N ILE A 134 8.16 -7.79 -7.76
CA ILE A 134 8.79 -6.87 -6.83
C ILE A 134 9.73 -5.93 -7.60
N MET A 135 9.83 -4.68 -7.14
CA MET A 135 10.82 -3.72 -7.62
C MET A 135 11.82 -3.41 -6.51
N TRP A 136 13.10 -3.30 -6.89
CA TRP A 136 14.15 -2.78 -6.02
C TRP A 136 15.29 -2.15 -6.86
N PRO A 137 16.13 -1.26 -6.30
CA PRO A 137 17.10 -0.46 -7.06
C PRO A 137 18.17 -1.26 -7.82
N ARG A 138 18.42 -2.51 -7.43
CA ARG A 138 19.48 -3.37 -7.99
C ARG A 138 18.90 -4.53 -8.80
N ARG A 139 17.70 -4.37 -9.38
CA ARG A 139 17.05 -5.44 -10.13
C ARG A 139 17.95 -5.88 -11.29
N PRO A 140 18.23 -7.18 -11.44
CA PRO A 140 18.96 -7.71 -12.59
C PRO A 140 18.17 -7.55 -13.90
N ASP A 141 18.86 -7.42 -15.03
CA ASP A 141 18.24 -7.31 -16.36
C ASP A 141 17.34 -8.53 -16.69
N GLY A 142 16.24 -8.28 -17.38
CA GLY A 142 15.29 -9.27 -17.89
C GLY A 142 13.91 -9.24 -17.21
N ALA A 143 13.03 -10.15 -17.64
CA ALA A 143 11.73 -10.37 -17.01
C ALA A 143 11.90 -11.28 -15.78
N TRP A 144 11.38 -10.84 -14.63
CA TRP A 144 11.47 -11.55 -13.37
C TRP A 144 10.13 -11.55 -12.68
N ARG A 145 9.80 -12.67 -12.04
CA ARG A 145 8.51 -12.88 -11.38
C ARG A 145 8.71 -13.34 -9.95
N LEU A 146 7.84 -12.83 -9.07
CA LEU A 146 7.68 -13.32 -7.71
C LEU A 146 6.77 -14.56 -7.72
N PHE A 147 7.22 -15.62 -7.07
CA PHE A 147 6.46 -16.86 -6.89
C PHE A 147 6.02 -16.96 -5.44
N MET A 148 4.73 -16.70 -5.21
CA MET A 148 4.07 -16.92 -3.93
C MET A 148 3.27 -18.23 -4.01
N ASN A 149 3.28 -19.02 -2.93
CA ASN A 149 2.32 -20.11 -2.80
C ASN A 149 0.92 -19.54 -2.44
N SER A 150 -0.11 -20.38 -2.48
CA SER A 150 -1.49 -19.95 -2.24
C SER A 150 -1.74 -19.33 -0.86
N ASP A 151 -1.03 -19.81 0.18
CA ASP A 151 -1.18 -19.27 1.53
C ASP A 151 -0.52 -17.88 1.64
N MET A 152 0.68 -17.71 1.06
CA MET A 152 1.38 -16.43 0.98
C MET A 152 0.60 -15.41 0.16
N SER A 153 0.08 -15.80 -1.00
CA SER A 153 -0.70 -14.88 -1.82
C SER A 153 -1.95 -14.42 -1.09
N ARG A 154 -2.69 -15.33 -0.44
CA ARG A 154 -3.88 -14.99 0.35
C ARG A 154 -3.55 -14.09 1.54
N ALA A 155 -2.47 -14.39 2.27
CA ALA A 155 -2.05 -13.57 3.40
C ALA A 155 -1.64 -12.17 2.95
N TYR A 156 -0.89 -12.07 1.85
CA TYR A 156 -0.48 -10.80 1.26
C TYR A 156 -1.68 -9.97 0.78
N THR A 157 -2.60 -10.56 0.01
CA THR A 157 -3.78 -9.82 -0.48
C THR A 157 -4.66 -9.35 0.67
N GLN A 158 -4.94 -10.22 1.65
CA GLN A 158 -5.73 -9.86 2.82
C GLN A 158 -5.09 -8.71 3.59
N ALA A 159 -3.78 -8.75 3.83
CA ALA A 159 -3.10 -7.69 4.58
C ALA A 159 -3.08 -6.36 3.83
N VAL A 160 -2.99 -6.37 2.49
CA VAL A 160 -3.13 -5.16 1.68
C VAL A 160 -4.56 -4.64 1.75
N GLU A 161 -5.57 -5.50 1.57
CA GLU A 161 -6.99 -5.14 1.68
C GLU A 161 -7.27 -4.50 3.03
N ASP A 162 -6.88 -5.16 4.13
CA ASP A 162 -7.12 -4.70 5.50
C ASP A 162 -6.57 -3.30 5.75
N VAL A 163 -5.37 -3.00 5.25
CA VAL A 163 -4.76 -1.66 5.38
C VAL A 163 -5.38 -0.62 4.45
N THR A 164 -5.93 -1.05 3.30
CA THR A 164 -6.65 -0.15 2.37
C THR A 164 -8.11 0.07 2.74
N ARG A 165 -8.67 -0.67 3.71
CA ARG A 165 -10.04 -0.44 4.18
C ARG A 165 -10.19 1.00 4.66
N THR A 166 -11.30 1.61 4.28
CA THR A 166 -11.67 2.95 4.71
C THR A 166 -13.03 2.94 5.40
N ILE A 167 -13.30 4.02 6.13
CA ILE A 167 -14.64 4.42 6.52
C ILE A 167 -14.92 5.78 5.88
N ASN A 168 -16.16 5.99 5.45
CA ASN A 168 -16.62 7.28 4.99
C ASN A 168 -17.12 8.09 6.20
N ILE A 169 -16.69 9.34 6.30
CA ILE A 169 -17.16 10.27 7.32
C ILE A 169 -17.57 11.58 6.67
N SER A 170 -18.39 12.36 7.36
CA SER A 170 -18.61 13.77 7.06
C SER A 170 -17.81 14.64 8.04
N PHE A 171 -17.27 15.76 7.55
CA PHE A 171 -16.54 16.73 8.35
C PHE A 171 -17.06 18.14 8.09
N THR A 172 -17.29 18.90 9.16
CA THR A 172 -17.70 20.31 9.12
C THR A 172 -16.68 21.17 9.87
N ASP A 173 -16.15 22.16 9.17
CA ASP A 173 -15.17 23.10 9.73
C ASP A 173 -15.81 24.47 9.98
N ASP A 174 -16.14 24.80 11.23
CA ASP A 174 -16.66 26.11 11.60
C ASP A 174 -15.58 27.10 12.06
N VAL A 175 -14.30 26.77 11.82
CA VAL A 175 -13.17 27.59 12.23
C VAL A 175 -12.68 28.42 11.06
N GLU A 176 -12.02 27.78 10.10
CA GLU A 176 -11.37 28.42 8.96
C GLU A 176 -11.04 27.36 7.90
N PRO A 177 -10.95 27.67 6.59
CA PRO A 177 -10.45 26.70 5.62
C PRO A 177 -9.12 26.09 6.03
N ALA A 178 -9.01 24.78 5.88
CA ALA A 178 -7.93 24.04 6.50
C ALA A 178 -7.55 22.77 5.72
N SER A 179 -6.40 22.23 6.10
CA SER A 179 -5.96 20.88 5.73
C SER A 179 -6.13 19.96 6.94
N VAL A 180 -6.91 18.88 6.78
CA VAL A 180 -7.26 17.97 7.88
C VAL A 180 -6.77 16.55 7.59
N TRP A 181 -6.31 15.89 8.65
CA TRP A 181 -5.94 14.49 8.68
C TRP A 181 -6.63 13.78 9.84
N ILE A 182 -7.23 12.62 9.52
CA ILE A 182 -7.82 11.69 10.49
C ILE A 182 -7.00 10.41 10.43
N LEU A 183 -6.15 10.21 11.43
CA LEU A 183 -5.15 9.15 11.43
C LEU A 183 -5.55 8.05 12.40
N ARG A 184 -5.24 6.79 12.10
CA ARG A 184 -5.40 5.69 13.06
C ARG A 184 -4.58 5.96 14.32
N ASP A 185 -5.10 5.65 15.50
CA ASP A 185 -4.36 5.84 16.75
C ASP A 185 -3.27 4.78 16.96
N THR A 186 -2.09 5.01 16.38
CA THR A 186 -0.92 4.15 16.54
C THR A 186 0.22 4.90 17.22
N GLU A 187 1.14 4.17 17.87
CA GLU A 187 2.31 4.77 18.51
C GLU A 187 3.18 5.58 17.53
N GLU A 188 3.25 5.16 16.27
CA GLU A 188 3.96 5.87 15.21
C GLU A 188 3.24 7.17 14.85
N ASN A 189 1.91 7.13 14.65
CA ASN A 189 1.12 8.31 14.31
C ASN A 189 1.13 9.36 15.42
N ARG A 190 1.19 8.94 16.69
CA ARG A 190 1.32 9.87 17.83
C ARG A 190 2.65 10.63 17.87
N LYS A 191 3.71 10.12 17.23
CA LYS A 191 5.04 10.76 17.19
C LYS A 191 5.20 11.74 16.03
N ILE A 192 4.19 11.88 15.18
CA ILE A 192 4.24 12.68 13.96
C ILE A 192 3.28 13.86 14.11
N SER A 193 3.75 15.06 13.73
CA SER A 193 2.94 16.28 13.80
C SER A 193 2.07 16.50 12.56
N ILE A 194 2.56 16.21 11.35
CA ILE A 194 1.85 16.51 10.10
C ILE A 194 2.07 15.41 9.06
N TRP A 195 1.01 15.02 8.35
CA TRP A 195 1.03 14.01 7.28
C TRP A 195 0.96 14.67 5.89
N GLY A 196 1.32 13.92 4.84
CA GLY A 196 1.51 14.44 3.47
C GLY A 196 0.35 15.23 2.87
N THR A 197 -0.40 14.62 1.97
CA THR A 197 -1.59 15.27 1.40
C THR A 197 -2.70 15.20 2.43
N ALA A 198 -3.38 16.32 2.69
CA ALA A 198 -4.57 16.35 3.53
C ALA A 198 -5.66 15.40 3.00
N MET A 199 -6.35 14.73 3.91
CA MET A 199 -7.48 13.84 3.57
C MET A 199 -8.74 14.66 3.30
N ILE A 200 -8.91 15.76 4.03
CA ILE A 200 -10.06 16.66 3.92
C ILE A 200 -9.53 18.08 3.71
N LYS A 201 -10.17 18.80 2.79
CA LYS A 201 -9.89 20.19 2.47
C LYS A 201 -11.20 20.98 2.38
N PRO A 202 -11.77 21.39 3.51
CA PRO A 202 -12.89 22.33 3.51
C PRO A 202 -12.45 23.67 2.91
N ASP A 203 -13.00 24.03 1.76
CA ASP A 203 -12.71 25.32 1.10
C ASP A 203 -13.57 26.48 1.65
N THR A 204 -14.57 26.17 2.49
CA THR A 204 -15.53 27.15 3.00
C THR A 204 -15.96 26.78 4.42
N VAL A 205 -15.91 27.77 5.32
CA VAL A 205 -16.36 27.61 6.71
C VAL A 205 -17.83 27.18 6.76
N GLY A 206 -18.12 26.19 7.61
CA GLY A 206 -19.43 25.58 7.80
C GLY A 206 -19.89 24.66 6.67
N SER A 207 -19.05 24.42 5.64
CA SER A 207 -19.38 23.42 4.63
C SER A 207 -19.10 22.02 5.15
N GLU A 208 -20.02 21.10 4.86
CA GLU A 208 -19.83 19.68 5.11
C GLU A 208 -19.11 19.04 3.92
N VAL A 209 -18.06 18.28 4.21
CA VAL A 209 -17.27 17.53 3.23
C VAL A 209 -17.24 16.06 3.64
N SER A 210 -17.60 15.17 2.72
CA SER A 210 -17.41 13.73 2.92
C SER A 210 -16.00 13.31 2.54
N ALA A 211 -15.39 12.43 3.33
CA ALA A 211 -14.04 11.93 3.08
C ALA A 211 -13.90 10.48 3.53
N ASP A 212 -13.09 9.72 2.79
CA ASP A 212 -12.67 8.38 3.18
C ASP A 212 -11.41 8.45 4.04
N VAL A 213 -11.48 7.86 5.23
CA VAL A 213 -10.37 7.80 6.19
C VAL A 213 -10.00 6.34 6.45
N PRO A 214 -8.72 6.01 6.72
CA PRO A 214 -8.31 4.63 6.93
C PRO A 214 -9.08 3.95 8.08
N TYR A 215 -9.50 2.71 7.92
CA TYR A 215 -10.20 1.96 8.97
C TYR A 215 -9.25 1.61 10.13
N ALA A 216 -9.67 1.88 11.37
CA ALA A 216 -8.99 1.45 12.59
C ALA A 216 -9.76 0.30 13.24
N GLU A 217 -9.10 -0.83 13.54
CA GLU A 217 -9.75 -1.99 14.17
C GLU A 217 -10.34 -1.67 15.55
N ASP A 218 -9.69 -0.80 16.32
CA ASP A 218 -10.15 -0.34 17.63
C ASP A 218 -11.01 0.93 17.58
N ALA A 219 -11.33 1.38 16.36
CA ALA A 219 -12.08 2.59 16.04
C ALA A 219 -11.48 3.90 16.59
N LYS A 220 -10.21 3.91 17.03
CA LYS A 220 -9.56 5.10 17.61
C LYS A 220 -8.78 5.87 16.57
N TYR A 221 -8.89 7.20 16.66
CA TYR A 221 -8.31 8.10 15.70
C TYR A 221 -7.62 9.30 16.36
N LEU A 222 -6.74 9.93 15.60
CA LEU A 222 -6.09 11.18 15.92
C LEU A 222 -6.58 12.23 14.92
N PHE A 223 -7.10 13.33 15.44
CA PHE A 223 -7.45 14.51 14.66
C PHE A 223 -6.24 15.42 14.54
N ARG A 224 -5.90 15.85 13.32
CA ARG A 224 -4.86 16.85 13.05
C ARG A 224 -5.38 17.82 12.00
N MET A 225 -5.15 19.11 12.20
CA MET A 225 -5.57 20.13 11.26
C MET A 225 -4.57 21.29 11.24
N ILE A 226 -4.40 21.92 10.08
CA ILE A 226 -3.68 23.19 9.93
C ILE A 226 -4.57 24.11 9.12
N ASP A 227 -4.95 25.23 9.68
CA ASP A 227 -5.73 26.25 8.97
C ASP A 227 -4.86 27.09 8.03
N ASP A 228 -5.51 27.92 7.21
CA ASP A 228 -4.84 28.82 6.26
C ASP A 228 -3.99 29.91 6.95
N GLU A 229 -4.24 30.21 8.23
CA GLU A 229 -3.41 31.10 9.06
C GLU A 229 -2.17 30.40 9.65
N GLY A 230 -2.05 29.08 9.50
CA GLY A 230 -0.92 28.29 9.99
C GLY A 230 -1.03 27.93 11.48
N ILE A 231 -2.23 27.94 12.05
CA ILE A 231 -2.50 27.37 13.37
C ILE A 231 -2.66 25.87 13.23
N TYR A 232 -1.91 25.14 14.04
CA TYR A 232 -1.99 23.69 14.15
C TYR A 232 -2.97 23.29 15.24
N TYR A 233 -3.82 22.31 14.95
CA TYR A 233 -4.80 21.74 15.86
C TYR A 233 -4.58 20.24 16.02
N SER A 234 -4.78 19.72 17.22
CA SER A 234 -4.66 18.29 17.49
C SER A 234 -5.58 17.81 18.61
N GLY A 235 -6.20 16.66 18.40
CA GLY A 235 -6.98 15.96 19.43
C GLY A 235 -7.00 14.46 19.22
N ASP A 236 -7.53 13.76 20.20
CA ASP A 236 -7.78 12.32 20.16
C ASP A 236 -9.29 12.10 19.94
N ILE A 237 -9.65 11.17 19.06
CA ILE A 237 -11.03 10.75 18.80
C ILE A 237 -11.20 9.35 19.41
N PRO A 238 -11.98 9.20 20.49
CA PRO A 238 -12.11 7.92 21.21
C PRO A 238 -12.73 6.80 20.38
N GLU A 239 -13.63 7.16 19.46
CA GLU A 239 -14.31 6.23 18.58
C GLU A 239 -14.85 6.99 17.35
N LEU A 240 -14.65 6.43 16.16
CA LEU A 240 -15.21 6.92 14.90
C LEU A 240 -15.62 5.73 14.04
N ARG A 241 -16.80 5.80 13.42
CA ARG A 241 -17.36 4.73 12.59
C ARG A 241 -17.79 5.25 11.24
N ASP A 242 -18.03 4.32 10.31
CA ASP A 242 -18.56 4.62 8.99
C ASP A 242 -19.91 5.36 9.07
N GLY A 243 -20.05 6.41 8.27
CA GLY A 243 -21.21 7.30 8.22
C GLY A 243 -21.29 8.35 9.34
N TRP A 244 -20.30 8.43 10.23
CA TRP A 244 -20.31 9.41 11.33
C TRP A 244 -19.87 10.81 10.87
N ASN A 245 -20.25 11.83 11.63
CA ASN A 245 -19.92 13.23 11.35
C ASN A 245 -19.00 13.80 12.43
N LEU A 246 -18.03 14.60 12.00
CA LEU A 246 -17.10 15.36 12.82
C LEU A 246 -17.34 16.86 12.62
N ARG A 247 -17.39 17.63 13.69
CA ARG A 247 -17.53 19.09 13.62
C ARG A 247 -16.54 19.79 14.53
N ILE A 248 -15.67 20.63 13.97
CA ILE A 248 -14.77 21.48 14.76
C ILE A 248 -15.30 22.92 14.83
N TYR A 249 -15.25 23.51 16.03
CA TYR A 249 -15.65 24.90 16.25
C TYR A 249 -14.94 25.51 17.48
N ALA A 250 -14.97 26.83 17.58
CA ALA A 250 -14.49 27.56 18.76
C ALA A 250 -15.59 27.67 19.82
N ILE A 251 -15.29 27.33 21.08
CA ILE A 251 -16.21 27.47 22.22
C ILE A 251 -16.34 28.95 22.64
N ASP A 252 -15.24 29.70 22.60
CA ASP A 252 -15.15 31.10 23.01
C ASP A 252 -14.30 31.95 22.03
N ASP A 253 -13.73 33.07 22.49
CA ASP A 253 -13.00 34.09 21.72
C ASP A 253 -11.65 33.57 21.14
N HIS A 254 -11.68 32.42 20.45
CA HIS A 254 -10.67 31.82 19.57
C HIS A 254 -9.58 30.95 20.19
N TRP A 255 -9.60 30.68 21.50
CA TRP A 255 -8.53 29.87 22.12
C TRP A 255 -8.98 28.46 22.51
N ASN A 256 -10.26 28.26 22.85
CA ASN A 256 -10.78 26.95 23.20
C ASN A 256 -11.49 26.33 22.00
N MET A 257 -10.90 25.25 21.48
CA MET A 257 -11.40 24.53 20.31
C MET A 257 -12.01 23.19 20.74
N GLN A 258 -13.13 22.83 20.10
CA GLN A 258 -13.83 21.59 20.36
C GLN A 258 -14.08 20.84 19.05
N LEU A 259 -13.93 19.52 19.11
CA LEU A 259 -14.33 18.60 18.05
C LEU A 259 -15.46 17.71 18.59
N ASP A 260 -16.64 17.91 18.04
CA ASP A 260 -17.79 17.07 18.30
C ASP A 260 -17.83 15.90 17.32
N VAL A 261 -18.21 14.73 17.84
CA VAL A 261 -18.38 13.49 17.07
C VAL A 261 -19.84 13.06 17.15
N PHE A 262 -20.52 13.05 16.02
CA PHE A 262 -21.92 12.64 15.89
C PHE A 262 -22.00 11.29 15.19
N ASP A 263 -22.96 10.46 15.59
CA ASP A 263 -23.24 9.20 14.91
C ASP A 263 -24.06 9.38 13.62
N GLU A 264 -24.39 8.28 12.96
CA GLU A 264 -25.16 8.26 11.71
C GLU A 264 -26.60 8.81 11.85
N THR A 265 -27.10 8.97 13.08
CA THR A 265 -28.42 9.55 13.38
C THR A 265 -28.35 11.03 13.72
N GLY A 266 -27.15 11.59 13.85
CA GLY A 266 -26.90 12.96 14.31
C GLY A 266 -26.90 13.12 15.84
N GLU A 267 -26.84 12.03 16.60
CA GLU A 267 -26.68 12.08 18.06
C GLU A 267 -25.22 12.35 18.42
N LEU A 268 -24.97 13.35 19.28
CA LEU A 268 -23.64 13.64 19.81
C LEU A 268 -23.15 12.46 20.66
N ARG A 269 -22.01 11.88 20.29
CA ARG A 269 -21.38 10.77 21.00
C ARG A 269 -20.21 11.21 21.87
N TYR A 270 -19.38 12.12 21.35
CA TYR A 270 -18.18 12.59 22.04
C TYR A 270 -17.95 14.08 21.84
N GLU A 271 -17.46 14.73 22.89
CA GLU A 271 -16.93 16.09 22.89
C GLU A 271 -15.42 15.97 23.14
N CYS A 272 -14.60 16.35 22.16
CA CYS A 272 -13.15 16.21 22.24
C CYS A 272 -12.49 17.58 22.35
N GLU A 273 -11.71 17.80 23.41
CA GLU A 273 -10.90 19.02 23.55
C GLU A 273 -9.77 19.01 22.51
N ILE A 274 -9.63 20.12 21.80
CA ILE A 274 -8.61 20.30 20.76
C ILE A 274 -7.53 21.25 21.25
N PHE A 275 -6.30 20.76 21.30
CA PHE A 275 -5.11 21.60 21.46
C PHE A 275 -4.86 22.40 20.19
N ASN A 276 -4.51 23.68 20.31
CA ASN A 276 -4.07 24.50 19.20
C ASN A 276 -2.74 25.25 19.48
N ALA A 277 -1.97 25.55 18.43
CA ALA A 277 -0.76 26.35 18.51
C ALA A 277 -0.37 26.95 17.15
N ALA A 278 0.11 28.19 17.14
CA ALA A 278 0.70 28.79 15.94
C ALA A 278 2.03 28.10 15.57
N LEU A 279 2.25 27.84 14.27
CA LEU A 279 3.46 27.23 13.71
C LEU A 279 4.62 28.20 13.47
#